data_AF-A0A917J438-F1
#
_entry.id   AF-A0A917J438-F1
#
_cell.length_a   1.000
_cell.length_b   1.000
_cell.length_c   1.000
_cell.angle_alpha   90.00
_cell.angle_beta   90.00
_cell.angle_gamma   90.00
#
_symmetry.space_group_name_H-M   'P 1'
#
loop_
_entity.id
_entity.type
_entity.pdbx_description
1 polymer ?
#
loop_
_entity_poly.entity_id
_entity_poly.type
_entity_poly.pdbx_seq_one_letter_code
_entity_poly.pdbx_strand_id
1 'polypeptide(L)'
;MPITRSSDQRRQTLEEFYQEVSEGRPHYDVDPGKGMLDFIQLINQIFKQTLIWGLTSHYRLVLQSADDYKSPWYVIVVSIGTKEYYFEYLMPLEKQPWPHAYVRGEAKNIEEAKRYLLIAMYESGGWAGNSELMQLMHDNNIKGV
;
A
#
# COMPACT_ATOMS: atom_id res chain seq x y z
N MET A 1 9.55 -11.08 -5.20
CA MET A 1 8.27 -10.37 -5.09
C MET A 1 8.00 -10.17 -3.60
N PRO A 2 8.52 -9.08 -2.99
CA PRO A 2 8.28 -8.77 -1.59
C PRO A 2 6.80 -8.60 -1.24
N ILE A 3 5.94 -8.14 -2.16
CA ILE A 3 4.50 -8.12 -1.91
C ILE A 3 3.83 -9.38 -2.44
N THR A 4 3.08 -10.06 -1.58
CA THR A 4 2.34 -11.28 -1.89
C THR A 4 0.89 -11.08 -1.50
N ARG A 5 -0.05 -11.67 -2.26
CA ARG A 5 -1.46 -11.65 -1.86
C ARG A 5 -1.67 -12.48 -0.60
N SER A 6 -2.51 -12.01 0.32
CA SER A 6 -2.91 -12.75 1.50
C SER A 6 -3.41 -14.15 1.14
N SER A 7 -3.01 -15.15 1.93
CA SER A 7 -3.42 -16.54 1.76
C SER A 7 -4.90 -16.79 2.05
N ASP A 8 -5.64 -15.79 2.55
CA ASP A 8 -7.10 -15.82 2.62
C ASP A 8 -7.76 -15.55 1.25
N GLN A 9 -7.00 -15.06 0.26
CA GLN A 9 -7.48 -14.75 -1.10
C GLN A 9 -6.74 -15.54 -2.19
N ARG A 10 -6.78 -16.87 -2.11
CA ARG A 10 -5.95 -17.79 -2.93
C ARG A 10 -6.30 -17.89 -4.41
N ARG A 11 -7.40 -17.29 -4.87
CA ARG A 11 -7.90 -17.51 -6.23
C ARG A 11 -6.91 -17.03 -7.31
N GLN A 12 -6.18 -15.94 -7.06
CA GLN A 12 -5.30 -15.31 -8.03
C GLN A 12 -4.30 -14.38 -7.31
N THR A 13 -3.19 -14.02 -7.96
CA THR A 13 -2.18 -13.06 -7.46
C THR A 13 -2.73 -11.63 -7.37
N LEU A 14 -1.94 -10.70 -6.84
CA LEU A 14 -2.32 -9.27 -6.84
C LEU A 14 -2.33 -8.73 -8.28
N GLU A 15 -1.33 -9.11 -9.07
CA GLU A 15 -1.18 -8.71 -10.46
C GLU A 15 -2.34 -9.23 -11.32
N GLU A 16 -2.71 -10.50 -11.17
CA GLU A 16 -3.87 -11.08 -11.87
C GLU A 16 -5.17 -10.34 -11.49
N PHE A 17 -5.36 -10.04 -10.20
CA PHE A 17 -6.54 -9.28 -9.75
C PHE A 17 -6.62 -7.90 -10.38
N TYR A 18 -5.53 -7.13 -10.39
CA TYR A 18 -5.56 -5.77 -10.96
C TYR A 18 -5.54 -5.76 -12.49
N GLN A 19 -5.03 -6.81 -13.13
CA GLN A 19 -5.20 -7.05 -14.55
C GLN A 19 -6.68 -7.25 -14.90
N GLU A 20 -7.41 -8.11 -14.17
CA GLU A 20 -8.87 -8.27 -14.33
C GLU A 20 -9.62 -6.93 -14.13
N VAL A 21 -9.18 -6.11 -13.17
CA VAL A 21 -9.77 -4.77 -12.91
C VAL A 21 -9.57 -3.81 -14.09
N SER A 22 -8.38 -3.82 -14.71
CA SER A 22 -8.06 -2.98 -15.88
C SER A 22 -8.87 -3.43 -17.10
N GLU A 23 -8.91 -4.73 -17.37
CA GLU A 23 -9.64 -5.32 -18.50
C GLU A 23 -11.15 -5.13 -18.41
N GLY A 24 -11.70 -5.10 -17.20
CA GLY A 24 -13.13 -4.84 -16.96
C GLY A 24 -13.56 -3.38 -17.16
N ARG A 25 -12.65 -2.45 -17.50
CA ARG A 25 -12.92 -1.01 -17.62
C ARG A 25 -12.46 -0.37 -18.95
N PRO A 26 -12.74 -0.95 -20.12
CA PRO A 26 -12.15 -0.49 -21.38
C PRO A 26 -12.58 0.91 -21.85
N HIS A 27 -13.49 1.63 -21.16
CA HIS A 27 -14.13 2.86 -21.64
C HIS A 27 -14.14 4.02 -20.62
N TYR A 28 -13.27 4.00 -19.61
CA TYR A 28 -13.12 5.12 -18.68
C TYR A 28 -11.83 5.89 -18.96
N ASP A 29 -11.84 7.21 -18.76
CA ASP A 29 -10.64 8.07 -18.84
C ASP A 29 -9.58 7.72 -17.78
N VAL A 30 -9.95 6.90 -16.79
CA VAL A 30 -9.11 6.47 -15.67
C VAL A 30 -9.12 4.95 -15.58
N ASP A 31 -7.93 4.36 -15.57
CA ASP A 31 -7.69 2.93 -15.35
C ASP A 31 -7.02 2.69 -13.99
N PRO A 32 -7.81 2.43 -12.93
CA PRO A 32 -7.26 2.17 -11.60
C PRO A 32 -6.52 0.83 -11.52
N GLY A 33 -6.81 -0.14 -12.38
CA GLY A 33 -6.11 -1.42 -12.43
C GLY A 33 -4.66 -1.22 -12.85
N LYS A 34 -4.45 -0.47 -13.92
CA LYS A 34 -3.10 -0.11 -14.40
C LYS A 34 -2.31 0.67 -13.35
N GLY A 35 -2.91 1.68 -12.72
CA GLY A 35 -2.24 2.42 -11.64
C GLY A 35 -1.83 1.53 -10.47
N MET A 36 -2.67 0.58 -10.07
CA MET A 36 -2.32 -0.38 -9.01
C MET A 36 -1.23 -1.37 -9.44
N LEU A 37 -1.16 -1.77 -10.70
CA LEU A 37 -0.06 -2.58 -11.24
C LEU A 37 1.27 -1.83 -11.19
N ASP A 38 1.29 -0.56 -11.61
CA ASP A 38 2.47 0.31 -11.50
C ASP A 38 2.92 0.44 -10.04
N PHE A 39 1.97 0.56 -9.11
CA PHE A 39 2.24 0.64 -7.68
C PHE A 39 2.77 -0.67 -7.08
N ILE A 40 2.24 -1.83 -7.48
CA ILE A 40 2.76 -3.14 -7.09
C ILE A 40 4.19 -3.32 -7.61
N GLN A 41 4.45 -2.90 -8.85
CA GLN A 41 5.80 -2.92 -9.42
C GLN A 41 6.76 -2.05 -8.59
N LEU A 42 6.35 -0.83 -8.21
CA LEU A 42 7.12 0.05 -7.32
C LEU A 42 7.47 -0.65 -6.00
N ILE A 43 6.51 -1.28 -5.32
CA ILE A 43 6.75 -2.00 -4.06
C ILE A 43 7.80 -3.10 -4.28
N ASN A 44 7.62 -3.91 -5.33
CA ASN A 44 8.55 -4.98 -5.71
C ASN A 44 9.95 -4.45 -6.08
N GLN A 45 10.04 -3.20 -6.54
CA GLN A 45 11.29 -2.54 -6.88
C GLN A 45 12.03 -1.97 -5.67
N ILE A 46 11.33 -1.42 -4.67
CA ILE A 46 12.00 -0.74 -3.55
C ILE A 46 12.22 -1.64 -2.34
N PHE A 47 11.34 -2.61 -2.09
CA PHE A 47 11.55 -3.63 -1.06
C PHE A 47 12.19 -4.87 -1.70
N LYS A 48 13.21 -5.42 -1.07
CA LYS A 48 13.92 -6.62 -1.52
C LYS A 48 13.86 -7.74 -0.50
N GLN A 49 13.74 -7.39 0.77
CA GLN A 49 13.83 -8.33 1.88
C GLN A 49 12.53 -8.39 2.69
N THR A 50 11.82 -7.27 2.80
CA THR A 50 10.58 -7.15 3.57
C THR A 50 9.43 -7.83 2.84
N LEU A 51 8.87 -8.86 3.47
CA LEU A 51 7.63 -9.45 3.02
C LEU A 51 6.44 -8.56 3.42
N ILE A 52 5.59 -8.25 2.45
CA ILE A 52 4.41 -7.41 2.59
C ILE A 52 3.21 -8.23 2.11
N TRP A 53 2.14 -8.25 2.89
CA TRP A 53 0.93 -8.98 2.55
C TRP A 53 -0.12 -8.01 2.01
N GLY A 54 -0.74 -8.36 0.89
CA GLY A 54 -1.75 -7.56 0.23
C GLY A 54 -3.12 -8.24 0.25
N LEU A 55 -4.12 -7.59 0.83
CA LEU A 55 -5.52 -7.99 0.72
C LEU A 55 -6.26 -7.02 -0.21
N THR A 56 -7.01 -7.54 -1.17
CA THR A 56 -7.78 -6.70 -2.09
C THR A 56 -9.26 -6.66 -1.72
N SER A 57 -9.86 -5.47 -1.73
CA SER A 57 -11.29 -5.26 -1.46
C SER A 57 -11.79 -4.04 -2.22
N HIS A 58 -12.83 -4.19 -3.05
CA HIS A 58 -13.42 -3.11 -3.85
C HIS A 58 -12.38 -2.18 -4.53
N TYR A 59 -11.43 -2.78 -5.28
CA TYR A 59 -10.33 -2.09 -6.00
C TYR A 59 -9.23 -1.47 -5.12
N ARG A 60 -9.29 -1.65 -3.81
CA ARG A 60 -8.27 -1.19 -2.86
C ARG A 60 -7.26 -2.28 -2.57
N LEU A 61 -6.01 -1.87 -2.31
CA LEU A 61 -4.98 -2.72 -1.74
C LEU A 61 -4.78 -2.37 -0.28
N VAL A 62 -4.99 -3.34 0.59
CA VAL A 62 -4.72 -3.24 2.02
C VAL A 62 -3.38 -3.92 2.28
N LEU A 63 -2.41 -3.18 2.81
CA LEU A 63 -1.11 -3.69 3.17
C LEU A 63 -1.10 -4.12 4.64
N GLN A 64 -0.55 -5.31 4.87
CA GLN A 64 -0.47 -5.97 6.16
C GLN A 64 0.96 -6.46 6.39
N SER A 65 1.39 -6.48 7.66
CA SER A 65 2.71 -6.98 8.05
C SER A 65 2.75 -8.49 8.31
N ALA A 66 1.58 -9.15 8.33
CA ALA A 66 1.45 -10.59 8.50
C ALA A 66 0.36 -11.17 7.59
N ASP A 67 0.49 -12.45 7.25
CA ASP A 67 -0.46 -13.21 6.43
C ASP A 67 -1.67 -13.68 7.24
N ASP A 68 -2.47 -12.74 7.70
CA ASP A 68 -3.69 -13.04 8.47
C ASP A 68 -4.71 -11.94 8.21
N TYR A 69 -5.89 -12.28 7.70
CA TYR A 69 -6.99 -11.33 7.49
C TYR A 69 -7.43 -10.61 8.78
N LYS A 70 -7.14 -11.17 9.97
CA LYS A 70 -7.40 -10.52 11.27
C LYS A 70 -6.32 -9.53 11.66
N SER A 71 -5.17 -9.54 10.98
CA SER A 71 -4.15 -8.51 11.17
C SER A 71 -4.76 -7.14 10.92
N PRO A 72 -4.46 -6.14 11.76
CA PRO A 72 -4.91 -4.78 11.51
C PRO A 72 -4.58 -4.37 10.08
N TRP A 73 -5.51 -3.67 9.43
CA TRP A 73 -5.18 -2.95 8.22
C TRP A 73 -4.28 -1.79 8.64
N TYR A 74 -3.04 -1.79 8.19
CA TYR A 74 -2.10 -0.73 8.54
C TYR A 74 -2.12 0.38 7.50
N VAL A 75 -2.14 0.01 6.22
CA VAL A 75 -2.14 0.96 5.11
C VAL A 75 -3.14 0.51 4.04
N ILE A 76 -3.94 1.44 3.52
CA ILE A 76 -4.83 1.23 2.39
C ILE A 76 -4.37 2.14 1.26
N VAL A 77 -4.29 1.59 0.05
CA VAL A 77 -3.92 2.31 -1.17
C VAL A 77 -4.96 2.07 -2.26
N VAL A 78 -5.31 3.12 -2.98
CA VAL A 78 -6.22 3.07 -4.13
C VAL A 78 -5.69 3.95 -5.25
N SER A 79 -5.67 3.47 -6.49
CA SER A 79 -5.46 4.34 -7.65
C SER A 79 -6.79 5.03 -8.01
N ILE A 80 -6.79 6.37 -8.08
CA ILE A 80 -8.01 7.19 -8.23
C ILE A 80 -8.01 8.10 -9.47
N GLY A 81 -6.90 8.17 -10.19
CA GLY A 81 -6.72 9.00 -11.38
C GLY A 81 -5.68 8.37 -12.30
N THR A 82 -5.32 9.04 -13.41
CA THR A 82 -4.36 8.49 -14.38
C THR A 82 -3.00 8.15 -13.75
N LYS A 83 -2.59 8.85 -12.69
CA LYS A 83 -1.37 8.60 -11.88
C LYS A 83 -1.51 9.00 -10.42
N GLU A 84 -2.73 9.23 -9.95
CA GLU A 84 -3.01 9.71 -8.59
C GLU A 84 -3.37 8.54 -7.69
N TYR A 85 -2.90 8.61 -6.45
CA TYR A 85 -3.07 7.57 -5.46
C TYR A 85 -3.61 8.13 -4.17
N TYR A 86 -4.55 7.40 -3.60
CA TYR A 86 -5.14 7.69 -2.33
C TYR A 86 -4.55 6.76 -1.26
N PHE A 87 -4.13 7.33 -0.13
CA PHE A 87 -3.56 6.60 1.00
C PHE A 87 -4.36 6.83 2.28
N GLU A 88 -4.59 5.76 3.01
CA GLU A 88 -5.00 5.80 4.42
C GLU A 88 -4.03 4.96 5.25
N TYR A 89 -3.72 5.40 6.46
CA TYR A 89 -3.08 4.53 7.43
C TYR A 89 -3.68 4.69 8.81
N LEU A 90 -3.82 3.57 9.52
CA LEU A 90 -4.32 3.55 10.88
C LEU A 90 -3.28 4.17 11.82
N MET A 91 -3.67 5.17 12.62
CA MET A 91 -2.75 5.76 13.59
C MET A 91 -2.40 4.73 14.69
N PRO A 92 -1.18 4.72 15.22
CA PRO A 92 -0.82 3.91 16.38
C PRO A 92 -1.72 4.22 17.57
N LEU A 93 -2.04 3.21 18.38
CA LEU A 93 -3.00 3.31 19.47
C LEU A 93 -2.68 4.46 20.43
N GLU A 94 -1.40 4.67 20.72
CA GLU A 94 -0.88 5.71 21.61
C GLU A 94 -0.96 7.13 21.02
N LYS A 95 -1.14 7.25 19.70
CA LYS A 95 -1.29 8.53 18.98
C LYS A 95 -2.74 8.84 18.61
N GLN A 96 -3.67 7.88 18.76
CA GLN A 96 -5.06 8.04 18.33
C GLN A 96 -5.82 9.04 19.23
N PRO A 97 -6.42 10.12 18.67
CA PRO A 97 -7.29 11.01 19.45
C PRO A 97 -8.64 10.39 19.81
N TRP A 98 -9.10 9.40 19.05
CA TRP A 98 -10.26 8.55 19.32
C TRP A 98 -10.05 7.18 18.66
N PRO A 99 -10.79 6.13 19.09
CA PRO A 99 -10.61 4.79 18.55
C PRO A 99 -10.72 4.74 17.02
N HIS A 100 -9.76 4.06 16.39
CA HIS A 100 -9.68 3.85 14.94
C HIS A 100 -9.42 5.13 14.11
N ALA A 101 -8.85 6.18 14.73
CA ALA A 101 -8.40 7.34 13.96
C ALA A 101 -7.33 6.94 12.93
N TYR A 102 -7.43 7.53 11.73
CA TYR A 102 -6.55 7.27 10.61
C TYR A 102 -6.13 8.58 9.95
N VAL A 103 -4.98 8.55 9.27
CA VAL A 103 -4.50 9.66 8.45
C VAL A 103 -4.83 9.37 6.99
N ARG A 104 -5.20 10.43 6.27
CA ARG A 104 -5.60 10.41 4.86
C ARG A 104 -4.68 11.31 4.06
N GLY A 105 -4.22 10.85 2.90
CA GLY A 105 -3.41 11.64 1.96
C GLY A 105 -3.68 11.28 0.50
N GLU A 106 -3.36 12.21 -0.40
CA GLU A 106 -3.43 12.01 -1.84
C GLU A 106 -2.07 12.31 -2.46
N ALA A 107 -1.51 11.33 -3.15
CA ALA A 107 -0.27 11.45 -3.91
C ALA A 107 -0.60 11.71 -5.39
N LYS A 108 0.04 12.71 -5.98
CA LYS A 108 -0.24 13.18 -7.35
C LYS A 108 0.50 12.42 -8.44
N ASN A 109 1.45 11.58 -8.06
CA ASN A 109 2.26 10.75 -8.96
C ASN A 109 2.91 9.59 -8.21
N ILE A 110 3.60 8.71 -8.94
CA ILE A 110 4.24 7.51 -8.39
C ILE A 110 5.39 7.81 -7.40
N GLU A 111 6.13 8.91 -7.59
CA GLU A 111 7.22 9.30 -6.67
C GLU A 111 6.65 9.80 -5.34
N GLU A 112 5.56 10.56 -5.38
CA GLU A 112 4.86 10.95 -4.16
C GLU A 112 4.20 9.74 -3.49
N ALA A 113 3.64 8.81 -4.28
CA ALA A 113 3.07 7.57 -3.76
C ALA A 113 4.13 6.70 -3.05
N LYS A 114 5.35 6.64 -3.59
CA LYS A 114 6.49 6.01 -2.92
C LYS A 114 6.77 6.66 -1.58
N ARG A 115 6.85 7.99 -1.52
CA ARG A 115 7.07 8.72 -0.27
C ARG A 115 5.96 8.45 0.74
N TYR A 116 4.70 8.49 0.31
CA TYR A 116 3.54 8.29 1.19
C TYR A 116 3.44 6.85 1.68
N LEU A 117 3.80 5.87 0.85
CA LEU A 117 3.91 4.47 1.25
C LEU A 117 4.91 4.31 2.41
N LEU A 118 6.12 4.86 2.26
CA LEU A 118 7.16 4.74 3.30
C LEU A 118 6.72 5.42 4.61
N ILE A 119 6.13 6.62 4.53
CA ILE A 119 5.57 7.32 5.69
C ILE A 119 4.45 6.50 6.33
N ALA A 120 3.49 6.01 5.55
CA ALA A 120 2.35 5.26 6.05
C ALA A 120 2.77 3.94 6.72
N MET A 121 3.71 3.21 6.14
CA MET A 121 4.26 1.98 6.73
C MET A 121 5.00 2.27 8.03
N TYR A 122 5.75 3.37 8.11
CA TYR A 122 6.47 3.76 9.32
C TYR A 122 5.53 4.26 10.41
N GLU A 123 4.68 5.24 10.10
CA GLU A 123 3.80 5.91 11.07
C GLU A 123 2.67 5.02 11.56
N SER A 124 2.21 4.04 10.78
CA SER A 124 1.20 3.07 11.25
C SER A 124 1.73 2.10 12.31
N GLY A 125 3.04 1.99 12.47
CA GLY A 125 3.68 1.03 13.38
C GLY A 125 3.61 -0.43 12.92
N GLY A 126 2.98 -0.73 11.76
CA GLY A 126 2.79 -2.10 11.28
C GLY A 126 4.09 -2.84 10.99
N TRP A 127 5.16 -2.11 10.66
CA TRP A 127 6.50 -2.63 10.37
C TRP A 127 7.56 -2.11 11.34
N ALA A 128 7.20 -1.91 12.61
CA ALA A 128 8.13 -1.45 13.64
C ALA A 128 9.41 -2.30 13.69
N GLY A 129 10.57 -1.63 13.70
CA GLY A 129 11.88 -2.28 13.74
C GLY A 129 12.36 -2.88 12.41
N ASN A 130 11.62 -2.72 11.31
CA ASN A 130 12.06 -3.18 10.00
C ASN A 130 13.24 -2.33 9.46
N SER A 131 14.42 -2.94 9.36
CA SER A 131 15.66 -2.26 8.96
C SER A 131 15.65 -1.74 7.52
N GLU A 132 15.03 -2.48 6.60
CA GLU A 132 14.94 -2.07 5.18
C GLU A 132 14.06 -0.83 5.03
N LEU A 133 12.92 -0.77 5.72
CA LEU A 133 12.06 0.41 5.77
C LEU A 133 12.81 1.62 6.34
N MET A 134 13.56 1.44 7.43
CA MET A 134 14.37 2.53 8.02
C MET A 134 15.44 3.04 7.04
N GLN A 135 16.11 2.14 6.32
CA GLN A 135 17.09 2.50 5.30
C GLN A 135 16.43 3.26 4.14
N LEU A 136 15.28 2.78 3.65
CA LEU A 136 14.52 3.45 2.59
C LEU A 136 14.05 4.84 3.01
N MET A 137 13.57 5.01 4.24
CA MET A 137 13.21 6.33 4.78
C MET A 137 14.41 7.29 4.76
N HIS A 138 15.58 6.82 5.21
CA HIS A 138 16.83 7.60 5.19
C HIS A 138 17.24 7.98 3.76
N ASP A 139 17.31 7.01 2.84
CA ASP A 139 17.78 7.22 1.47
C ASP A 139 16.88 8.15 0.66
N ASN A 140 15.60 8.24 1.04
CA ASN A 140 14.63 9.14 0.41
C ASN A 140 14.48 10.48 1.17
N ASN A 141 15.37 10.78 2.12
CA ASN A 141 15.35 11.99 2.95
C ASN A 141 14.01 12.24 3.67
N ILE A 142 13.32 11.16 4.05
CA ILE A 142 12.08 11.22 4.80
C ILE A 142 12.46 11.24 6.27
N LYS A 143 12.46 12.43 6.87
CA LYS A 143 12.68 12.58 8.30
C LYS A 143 11.47 11.98 9.04
N GLY A 144 11.74 11.15 10.04
CA GLY A 144 10.72 10.65 10.96
C GLY A 144 9.90 11.83 11.49
N VAL A 145 8.59 11.72 11.33
CA VAL A 145 7.63 12.73 11.79
C VAL A 145 7.67 12.80 13.31
#